data_AF-A0A7M7T2I3-F1
#
_entry.id   AF-A0A7M7T2I3-F1
#
_cell.length_a   1.000
_cell.length_b   1.000
_cell.length_c   1.000
_cell.angle_alpha   90.00
_cell.angle_beta   90.00
_cell.angle_gamma   90.00
#
_symmetry.space_group_name_H-M   'P 1'
#
loop_
_entity.id
_entity.type
_entity.pdbx_description
1 polymer ?
#
loop_
_entity_poly.entity_id
_entity_poly.type
_entity_poly.pdbx_seq_one_letter_code
_entity_poly.pdbx_strand_id
1 'polypeptide(L)'
;MYGIHARSNQTPTREPIGISLEQIHEKIRESIMRMPFECHVVPKYYAIENSLEDKDEELVALRRHIEKVAMEEPYMGEEIPLRWLLFEEALAVDKINYMSLDQTKELTEPVGMESERELPTMLNFYHDLGNVVYYGGIEDQQSLLRDMVILNPQWLIDVFKQVITILDPAKRDGIVSDAWTTLEKDGILEDRLIQHMWEGFLEKKEALVELMAKFDLICEVPVERLQQDQQDAVDTEVSNEAEKVLQKRYYVPSRLTSPCPPKEKAQIKSSTDLYVDFRGFLPDGLFHRLMARAVRWMGERDGEPVTLFHRHISLMVDGVHHALIEMLTPCEATIKVIVYQGAVAGSHHDGDSHKPPAPSAVKEVMDFITQTLDSLIQQWARMIKYDVLFLCPSCSKKKMLKDCFKGMSLKCGLHNINTAAIKYKFGMSEEGVESGNERFS
;
A
#
# COMPACT_ATOMS: atom_id res chain seq x y z
N MET A 1 0.55 -14.97 -15.00
CA MET A 1 0.79 -15.46 -16.38
C MET A 1 1.66 -14.42 -17.08
N TYR A 2 2.94 -14.70 -17.33
CA TYR A 2 3.79 -13.78 -18.12
C TYR A 2 3.65 -14.16 -19.60
N GLY A 3 2.79 -13.45 -20.33
CA GLY A 3 2.62 -13.61 -21.78
C GLY A 3 3.47 -12.60 -22.54
N ILE A 4 4.30 -13.06 -23.48
CA ILE A 4 5.01 -12.18 -24.41
C ILE A 4 4.10 -12.00 -25.63
N HIS A 5 3.56 -10.79 -25.83
CA HIS A 5 2.72 -10.47 -26.98
C HIS A 5 3.56 -10.38 -28.27
N ALA A 6 3.42 -11.37 -29.15
CA ALA A 6 3.86 -11.26 -30.54
C ALA A 6 2.73 -10.66 -31.38
N ARG A 7 2.70 -9.33 -31.58
CA ARG A 7 2.18 -8.65 -32.78
C ARG A 7 2.27 -7.12 -32.68
N SER A 8 3.36 -6.59 -33.22
CA SER A 8 3.26 -5.43 -34.11
C SER A 8 3.94 -5.80 -35.44
N ASN A 9 3.48 -5.15 -36.51
CA ASN A 9 3.99 -5.18 -37.88
C ASN A 9 3.29 -6.14 -38.84
N GLN A 10 2.41 -5.50 -39.62
CA GLN A 10 2.12 -5.79 -41.02
C GLN A 10 3.43 -6.10 -41.78
N THR A 11 3.40 -7.20 -42.54
CA THR A 11 4.48 -7.84 -43.34
C THR A 11 4.99 -6.99 -44.52
N PRO A 12 6.09 -7.35 -45.24
CA PRO A 12 6.98 -8.52 -45.08
C PRO A 12 8.49 -8.20 -45.15
N THR A 13 9.27 -8.70 -44.20
CA THR A 13 10.66 -9.17 -44.35
C THR A 13 11.10 -9.61 -42.96
N ARG A 14 10.55 -10.73 -42.50
CA ARG A 14 11.01 -11.36 -41.25
C ARG A 14 12.17 -12.27 -41.61
N GLU A 15 13.39 -11.80 -41.39
CA GLU A 15 14.50 -12.70 -41.07
C GLU A 15 14.05 -13.58 -39.89
N PRO A 16 14.20 -14.91 -39.96
CA PRO A 16 13.80 -15.78 -38.87
C PRO A 16 14.80 -15.57 -37.72
N ILE A 17 14.38 -14.88 -36.67
CA ILE A 17 15.07 -14.93 -35.38
C ILE A 17 14.88 -16.37 -34.86
N GLY A 18 15.76 -17.26 -35.29
CA GLY A 18 15.73 -18.70 -35.02
C GLY A 18 16.18 -19.02 -33.61
N ILE A 19 15.38 -18.63 -32.62
CA ILE A 19 15.51 -19.15 -31.26
C ILE A 19 14.54 -20.32 -31.15
N SER A 20 15.03 -21.53 -30.84
CA SER A 20 14.14 -22.68 -30.66
C SER A 20 13.29 -22.51 -29.40
N LEU A 21 12.10 -23.13 -29.37
CA LEU A 21 11.24 -23.13 -28.18
C LEU A 21 11.98 -23.64 -26.94
N GLU A 22 12.87 -24.63 -27.12
CA GLU A 22 13.73 -25.17 -26.07
C GLU A 22 14.67 -24.11 -25.49
N GLN A 23 15.28 -23.26 -26.34
CA GLN A 23 16.14 -22.17 -25.89
C GLN A 23 15.35 -21.10 -25.12
N ILE A 24 14.09 -20.84 -25.50
CA ILE A 24 13.21 -19.92 -24.76
C ILE A 24 12.88 -20.50 -23.39
N HIS A 25 12.47 -21.77 -23.32
CA HIS A 25 12.18 -22.45 -22.07
C HIS A 25 13.40 -22.50 -21.14
N GLU A 26 14.58 -22.79 -21.67
CA GLU A 26 15.81 -22.79 -20.89
C GLU A 26 16.12 -21.41 -20.32
N LYS A 27 16.01 -20.35 -21.14
CA LYS A 27 16.23 -18.98 -20.67
C LYS A 27 15.25 -18.57 -19.56
N ILE A 28 13.99 -18.98 -19.66
CA ILE A 28 13.00 -18.72 -18.60
C ILE A 28 13.38 -19.51 -17.34
N ARG A 29 13.74 -20.79 -17.48
CA ARG A 29 14.19 -21.64 -16.36
C ARG A 29 15.38 -21.04 -15.64
N GLU A 30 16.42 -20.63 -16.37
CA GLU A 30 17.62 -19.98 -15.82
C GLU A 30 17.28 -18.68 -15.07
N SER A 31 16.28 -17.91 -15.55
CA SER A 31 15.85 -16.67 -14.90
C SER A 31 15.11 -16.88 -13.59
N ILE A 32 14.49 -18.06 -13.40
CA ILE A 32 13.73 -18.44 -12.21
C ILE A 32 14.62 -19.18 -11.22
N MET A 33 15.63 -19.91 -11.72
CA MET A 33 16.51 -20.73 -10.90
C MET A 33 17.15 -19.91 -9.77
N ARG A 34 17.09 -20.44 -8.55
CA ARG A 34 17.61 -19.81 -7.31
C ARG A 34 16.88 -18.53 -6.90
N MET A 35 15.77 -18.19 -7.55
CA MET A 35 14.92 -17.09 -7.10
C MET A 35 14.02 -17.56 -5.96
N PRO A 36 13.69 -16.69 -4.97
CA PRO A 36 12.85 -17.08 -3.84
C PRO A 36 11.47 -17.63 -4.23
N PHE A 37 10.95 -17.25 -5.40
CA PHE A 37 9.66 -17.71 -5.92
C PHE A 37 9.73 -18.99 -6.75
N GLU A 38 10.91 -19.58 -6.96
CA GLU A 38 11.09 -20.81 -7.74
C GLU A 38 10.18 -21.94 -7.25
N CYS A 39 10.04 -22.08 -5.93
CA CYS A 39 9.18 -23.11 -5.31
C CYS A 39 7.67 -22.93 -5.60
N HIS A 40 7.25 -21.75 -6.06
CA HIS A 40 5.86 -21.45 -6.41
C HIS A 40 5.60 -21.59 -7.92
N VAL A 41 6.63 -21.85 -8.74
CA VAL A 41 6.48 -21.97 -10.19
C VAL A 41 6.29 -23.43 -10.58
N VAL A 42 5.21 -23.71 -11.30
CA VAL A 42 4.98 -25.00 -11.95
C VAL A 42 6.06 -25.22 -13.02
N PRO A 43 6.89 -26.28 -12.96
CA PRO A 43 8.03 -26.44 -13.87
C PRO A 43 7.70 -26.70 -15.35
N LYS A 44 6.42 -26.95 -15.67
CA LYS A 44 5.97 -27.34 -17.00
C LYS A 44 5.67 -26.11 -17.86
N TYR A 45 6.26 -26.08 -19.06
CA TYR A 45 6.08 -25.00 -20.04
C TYR A 45 5.06 -25.39 -21.11
N TYR A 46 4.39 -24.37 -21.66
CA TYR A 46 3.37 -24.48 -22.71
C TYR A 46 3.58 -23.36 -23.73
N ALA A 47 3.73 -23.73 -25.00
CA ALA A 47 3.78 -22.90 -26.19
C ALA A 47 2.39 -22.84 -26.86
N ILE A 48 1.60 -21.85 -26.46
CA ILE A 48 0.21 -21.68 -26.91
C ILE A 48 0.15 -20.88 -28.21
N GLU A 49 -0.59 -21.41 -29.20
CA GLU A 49 -0.94 -20.71 -30.44
C GLU A 49 -2.38 -20.19 -30.36
N ASN A 50 -2.52 -18.92 -29.99
CA ASN A 50 -3.81 -18.27 -29.74
C ASN A 50 -4.77 -18.31 -30.94
N SER A 51 -4.29 -18.48 -32.17
CA SER A 51 -5.15 -18.54 -33.36
C SER A 51 -5.90 -19.86 -33.55
N LEU A 52 -5.50 -20.92 -32.83
CA LEU A 52 -6.12 -22.25 -32.94
C LEU A 52 -7.22 -22.50 -31.90
N GLU A 53 -7.37 -21.60 -30.92
CA GLU A 53 -8.35 -21.72 -29.82
C GLU A 53 -8.35 -23.15 -29.23
N ASP A 54 -9.51 -23.81 -29.17
CA ASP A 54 -9.66 -25.15 -28.61
C ASP A 54 -9.05 -26.29 -29.45
N LYS A 55 -8.50 -25.99 -30.63
CA LYS A 55 -7.78 -26.97 -31.47
C LYS A 55 -6.31 -27.10 -31.08
N ASP A 56 -5.80 -26.19 -30.25
CA ASP A 56 -4.44 -26.27 -29.72
C ASP A 56 -4.36 -27.32 -28.62
N GLU A 57 -3.66 -28.43 -28.90
CA GLU A 57 -3.44 -29.50 -27.93
C GLU A 57 -2.70 -29.02 -26.69
N GLU A 58 -1.82 -28.01 -26.81
CA GLU A 58 -1.10 -27.45 -25.68
C GLU A 58 -1.99 -26.60 -24.79
N LEU A 59 -2.94 -25.86 -25.36
CA LEU A 59 -3.95 -25.12 -24.59
C LEU A 59 -4.85 -26.09 -23.81
N VAL A 60 -5.30 -27.18 -24.43
CA VAL A 60 -6.07 -28.23 -23.75
C VAL A 60 -5.24 -28.89 -22.65
N ALA A 61 -3.96 -29.17 -22.90
CA ALA A 61 -3.05 -29.73 -21.90
C ALA A 61 -2.78 -28.75 -20.74
N LEU A 62 -2.76 -27.44 -21.00
CA LEU A 62 -2.65 -26.41 -19.98
C LEU A 62 -3.91 -26.38 -19.11
N ARG A 63 -5.12 -26.34 -19.71
CA ARG A 63 -6.39 -26.35 -18.96
C ARG A 63 -6.49 -27.55 -18.01
N ARG A 64 -6.20 -28.76 -18.52
CA ARG A 64 -6.18 -29.98 -17.68
C ARG A 64 -5.15 -29.92 -16.56
N HIS A 65 -4.01 -29.27 -16.78
CA HIS A 65 -3.00 -29.15 -15.73
C HIS A 65 -3.40 -28.12 -14.68
N ILE A 66 -4.04 -27.01 -15.08
CA ILE A 66 -4.62 -26.05 -14.14
C ILE A 66 -5.65 -26.74 -13.25
N GLU A 67 -6.57 -27.52 -13.84
CA GLU A 67 -7.54 -28.32 -13.08
C GLU A 67 -6.85 -29.28 -12.10
N LYS A 68 -5.82 -30.00 -12.58
CA LYS A 68 -5.05 -30.92 -11.74
C LYS A 68 -4.38 -30.21 -10.56
N VAL A 69 -3.70 -29.08 -10.79
CA VAL A 69 -3.04 -28.31 -9.73
C VAL A 69 -4.07 -27.76 -8.76
N ALA A 70 -5.19 -27.20 -9.26
CA ALA A 70 -6.26 -26.71 -8.40
C ALA A 70 -6.82 -27.81 -7.50
N MET A 71 -6.99 -29.04 -8.01
CA MET A 71 -7.45 -30.20 -7.23
C MET A 71 -6.44 -30.72 -6.20
N GLU A 72 -5.16 -30.32 -6.29
CA GLU A 72 -4.10 -30.68 -5.32
C GLU A 72 -4.04 -29.69 -4.14
N GLU A 73 -4.79 -28.58 -4.19
CA GLU A 73 -4.82 -27.59 -3.13
C GLU A 73 -5.39 -28.16 -1.82
N PRO A 74 -4.86 -27.79 -0.63
CA PRO A 74 -5.22 -28.43 0.64
C PRO A 74 -6.71 -28.33 1.02
N TYR A 75 -7.38 -27.28 0.57
CA TYR A 75 -8.79 -27.01 0.87
C TYR A 75 -9.75 -27.75 -0.07
N MET A 76 -9.26 -28.38 -1.14
CA MET A 76 -10.12 -29.14 -2.05
C MET A 76 -10.63 -30.41 -1.38
N GLY A 77 -11.96 -30.52 -1.28
CA GLY A 77 -12.64 -31.61 -0.58
C GLY A 77 -13.11 -31.23 0.83
N GLU A 78 -12.85 -30.01 1.29
CA GLU A 78 -13.51 -29.47 2.49
C GLU A 78 -15.02 -29.38 2.27
N GLU A 79 -15.79 -29.82 3.28
CA GLU A 79 -17.24 -29.77 3.24
C GLU A 79 -17.73 -28.37 3.63
N ILE A 80 -18.48 -27.74 2.73
CA ILE A 80 -19.18 -26.48 3.00
C ILE A 80 -20.68 -26.74 3.16
N PRO A 81 -21.38 -26.01 4.06
CA PRO A 81 -22.82 -26.15 4.21
C PRO A 81 -23.56 -25.88 2.89
N LEU A 82 -24.47 -26.77 2.49
CA LEU A 82 -25.27 -26.62 1.26
C LEU A 82 -26.02 -25.28 1.20
N ARG A 83 -26.42 -24.76 2.37
CA ARG A 83 -27.08 -23.45 2.50
C ARG A 83 -26.24 -22.30 1.97
N TRP A 84 -24.92 -22.38 2.11
CA TRP A 84 -24.01 -21.33 1.64
C TRP A 84 -23.91 -21.32 0.12
N LEU A 85 -24.04 -22.49 -0.53
CA LEU A 85 -24.13 -22.60 -1.99
C LEU A 85 -25.45 -22.02 -2.51
N LEU A 86 -26.57 -22.27 -1.83
CA LEU A 86 -27.86 -21.68 -2.19
C LEU A 86 -27.84 -20.14 -2.12
N PHE A 87 -27.06 -19.58 -1.20
CA PHE A 87 -26.81 -18.14 -1.16
C PHE A 87 -26.03 -17.67 -2.40
N GLU A 88 -24.97 -18.37 -2.83
CA GLU A 88 -24.25 -18.03 -4.08
C GLU A 88 -25.15 -18.10 -5.31
N GLU A 89 -26.01 -19.13 -5.40
CA GLU A 89 -26.98 -19.25 -6.49
C GLU A 89 -27.96 -18.07 -6.52
N ALA A 90 -28.44 -17.62 -5.36
CA ALA A 90 -29.30 -16.45 -5.25
C ALA A 90 -28.58 -15.16 -5.73
N LEU A 91 -27.30 -15.01 -5.39
CA LEU A 91 -26.48 -13.88 -5.86
C LEU A 91 -26.18 -13.93 -7.37
N ALA A 92 -26.14 -15.12 -7.97
CA ALA A 92 -25.87 -15.25 -9.40
C ALA A 92 -27.05 -14.81 -10.28
N VAL A 93 -28.27 -14.85 -9.75
CA VAL A 93 -29.49 -14.47 -10.47
C VAL A 93 -29.61 -12.94 -10.59
N ASP A 94 -29.34 -12.23 -9.51
CA ASP A 94 -29.46 -10.78 -9.45
C ASP A 94 -28.09 -10.11 -9.53
N LYS A 95 -27.90 -9.18 -10.47
CA LYS A 95 -26.66 -8.39 -10.60
C LYS A 95 -26.56 -7.30 -9.53
N ILE A 96 -26.63 -7.68 -8.26
CA ILE A 96 -26.53 -6.79 -7.11
C ILE A 96 -25.07 -6.63 -6.73
N ASN A 97 -24.59 -5.39 -6.66
CA ASN A 97 -23.19 -5.13 -6.30
C ASN A 97 -22.96 -5.09 -4.79
N TYR A 98 -23.98 -4.64 -4.03
CA TYR A 98 -23.93 -4.46 -2.59
C TYR A 98 -25.33 -4.54 -1.99
N MET A 99 -25.42 -4.84 -0.70
CA MET A 99 -26.66 -4.81 0.09
C MET A 99 -26.38 -4.48 1.56
N SER A 100 -27.43 -4.14 2.31
CA SER A 100 -27.32 -4.03 3.77
C SER A 100 -27.27 -5.41 4.44
N LEU A 101 -26.85 -5.47 5.70
CA LEU A 101 -26.86 -6.73 6.44
C LEU A 101 -28.28 -7.25 6.65
N ASP A 102 -29.25 -6.35 6.84
CA ASP A 102 -30.66 -6.73 6.98
C ASP A 102 -31.24 -7.27 5.66
N GLN A 103 -30.92 -6.66 4.51
CA GLN A 103 -31.27 -7.20 3.20
C GLN A 103 -30.63 -8.58 2.96
N THR A 104 -29.40 -8.78 3.45
CA THR A 104 -28.72 -10.08 3.36
C THR A 104 -29.46 -11.13 4.20
N LYS A 105 -29.93 -10.76 5.41
CA LYS A 105 -30.75 -11.66 6.24
C LYS A 105 -32.03 -12.05 5.51
N GLU A 106 -32.79 -11.08 5.01
CA GLU A 106 -34.03 -11.31 4.26
C GLU A 106 -33.81 -12.25 3.05
N LEU A 107 -32.70 -12.08 2.32
CA LEU A 107 -32.34 -12.97 1.21
C LEU A 107 -32.06 -14.41 1.67
N THR A 108 -31.47 -14.57 2.86
CA THR A 108 -31.13 -15.88 3.43
C THR A 108 -32.24 -16.55 4.25
N GLU A 109 -33.34 -15.84 4.56
CA GLU A 109 -34.49 -16.39 5.29
C GLU A 109 -35.10 -17.63 4.60
N PRO A 110 -35.35 -17.64 3.28
CA PRO A 110 -35.88 -18.83 2.59
C PRO A 110 -34.89 -20.01 2.60
N VAL A 111 -33.59 -19.72 2.64
CA VAL A 111 -32.53 -20.72 2.75
C VAL A 111 -32.50 -21.31 4.17
N GLY A 112 -33.00 -20.57 5.17
CA GLY A 112 -33.31 -21.00 6.53
C GLY A 112 -32.12 -21.11 7.48
N MET A 113 -31.11 -20.24 7.35
CA MET A 113 -29.92 -20.19 8.24
C MET A 113 -30.31 -20.44 9.72
N GLU A 114 -29.67 -21.42 10.35
CA GLU A 114 -30.08 -22.00 11.65
C GLU A 114 -29.72 -21.12 12.86
N SER A 115 -28.70 -20.28 12.74
CA SER A 115 -28.19 -19.49 13.86
C SER A 115 -27.88 -18.05 13.48
N GLU A 116 -28.03 -17.12 14.45
CA GLU A 116 -27.63 -15.71 14.30
C GLU A 116 -26.15 -15.52 13.93
N ARG A 117 -25.31 -16.54 14.18
CA ARG A 117 -23.88 -16.52 13.86
C ARG A 117 -23.55 -17.12 12.50
N GLU A 118 -24.46 -17.87 11.89
CA GLU A 118 -24.19 -18.58 10.64
C GLU A 118 -23.96 -17.58 9.50
N LEU A 119 -24.81 -16.56 9.36
CA LEU A 119 -24.68 -15.54 8.33
C LEU A 119 -23.33 -14.77 8.43
N PRO A 120 -22.95 -14.19 9.60
CA PRO A 120 -21.62 -13.58 9.73
C PRO A 120 -20.47 -14.55 9.44
N THR A 121 -20.60 -15.83 9.82
CA THR A 121 -19.58 -16.85 9.54
C THR A 121 -19.44 -17.12 8.04
N MET A 122 -20.56 -17.26 7.33
CA MET A 122 -20.60 -17.41 5.87
C MET A 122 -20.01 -16.18 5.16
N LEU A 123 -20.39 -14.98 5.59
CA LEU A 123 -19.86 -13.73 5.01
C LEU A 123 -18.35 -13.59 5.22
N ASN A 124 -17.83 -13.96 6.39
CA ASN A 124 -16.39 -13.97 6.64
C ASN A 124 -15.67 -15.04 5.80
N PHE A 125 -16.26 -16.22 5.64
CA PHE A 125 -15.73 -17.26 4.76
C PHE A 125 -15.59 -16.76 3.32
N TYR A 126 -16.64 -16.15 2.75
CA TYR A 126 -16.57 -15.57 1.40
C TYR A 126 -15.70 -14.32 1.32
N HIS A 127 -15.51 -13.60 2.43
CA HIS A 127 -14.56 -12.50 2.52
C HIS A 127 -13.12 -12.98 2.39
N ASP A 128 -12.76 -14.05 3.10
CA ASP A 128 -11.43 -14.64 3.07
C ASP A 128 -11.09 -15.22 1.69
N LEU A 129 -12.09 -15.75 0.98
CA LEU A 129 -11.97 -16.19 -0.41
C LEU A 129 -11.91 -15.04 -1.43
N GLY A 130 -12.27 -13.81 -1.02
CA GLY A 130 -12.33 -12.65 -1.90
C GLY A 130 -13.56 -12.61 -2.82
N ASN A 131 -14.58 -13.42 -2.53
CA ASN A 131 -15.86 -13.42 -3.26
C ASN A 131 -16.80 -12.30 -2.78
N VAL A 132 -16.66 -11.90 -1.51
CA VAL A 132 -17.46 -10.83 -0.86
C VAL A 132 -16.52 -9.88 -0.12
N VAL A 133 -16.91 -8.63 0.11
CA VAL A 133 -16.24 -7.77 1.09
C VAL A 133 -17.20 -7.44 2.22
N TYR A 134 -16.87 -7.91 3.42
CA TYR A 134 -17.68 -7.73 4.62
C TYR A 134 -16.82 -7.35 5.81
N TYR A 135 -17.25 -6.31 6.51
CA TYR A 135 -16.54 -5.73 7.65
C TYR A 135 -17.44 -5.59 8.89
N GLY A 136 -18.59 -6.28 8.92
CA GLY A 136 -19.53 -6.20 10.05
C GLY A 136 -19.09 -6.87 11.34
N GLY A 137 -17.98 -7.62 11.33
CA GLY A 137 -17.31 -8.09 12.54
C GLY A 137 -16.47 -7.04 13.29
N ILE A 138 -16.37 -5.81 12.78
CA ILE A 138 -15.59 -4.74 13.43
C ILE A 138 -16.29 -4.29 14.73
N GLU A 139 -15.51 -4.12 15.81
CA GLU A 139 -15.99 -3.71 17.13
C GLU A 139 -16.47 -2.24 17.19
N ASP A 140 -16.08 -1.42 16.21
CA ASP A 140 -16.50 -0.03 16.09
C ASP A 140 -17.99 0.09 15.71
N GLN A 141 -18.79 0.42 16.71
CA GLN A 141 -20.24 0.60 16.59
C GLN A 141 -20.64 1.76 15.69
N GLN A 142 -19.73 2.69 15.38
CA GLN A 142 -19.99 3.88 14.57
C GLN A 142 -19.64 3.69 13.08
N SER A 143 -18.96 2.60 12.73
CA SER A 143 -18.53 2.35 11.35
C SER A 143 -19.71 2.07 10.42
N LEU A 144 -19.74 2.76 9.26
CA LEU A 144 -20.75 2.54 8.23
C LEU A 144 -20.54 1.19 7.51
N LEU A 145 -19.32 0.66 7.59
CA LEU A 145 -18.96 -0.62 6.99
C LEU A 145 -19.66 -1.81 7.65
N ARG A 146 -20.20 -1.63 8.85
CA ARG A 146 -20.81 -2.72 9.60
C ARG A 146 -22.05 -3.28 8.91
N ASP A 147 -22.82 -2.39 8.31
CA ASP A 147 -24.06 -2.72 7.63
C ASP A 147 -23.84 -2.99 6.13
N MET A 148 -22.67 -2.67 5.56
CA MET A 148 -22.43 -2.82 4.12
C MET A 148 -21.83 -4.19 3.79
N VAL A 149 -22.52 -4.95 2.94
CA VAL A 149 -22.01 -6.19 2.33
C VAL A 149 -21.78 -5.94 0.84
N ILE A 150 -20.54 -6.04 0.38
CA ILE A 150 -20.19 -5.94 -1.04
C ILE A 150 -20.20 -7.33 -1.66
N LEU A 151 -21.14 -7.59 -2.54
CA LEU A 151 -21.35 -8.90 -3.18
C LEU A 151 -20.59 -9.05 -4.50
N ASN A 152 -20.19 -7.93 -5.10
CA ASN A 152 -19.42 -7.91 -6.32
C ASN A 152 -18.08 -7.16 -6.09
N PRO A 153 -17.01 -7.86 -5.69
CA PRO A 153 -15.69 -7.28 -5.51
C PRO A 153 -15.13 -6.62 -6.79
N GLN A 154 -15.50 -7.13 -7.97
CA GLN A 154 -15.08 -6.51 -9.24
C GLN A 154 -15.69 -5.12 -9.42
N TRP A 155 -16.97 -4.94 -9.04
CA TRP A 155 -17.58 -3.61 -9.02
C TRP A 155 -16.83 -2.67 -8.07
N LEU A 156 -16.50 -3.13 -6.86
CA LEU A 156 -15.74 -2.33 -5.89
C LEU A 156 -14.37 -1.92 -6.44
N ILE A 157 -13.66 -2.85 -7.10
CA ILE A 157 -12.39 -2.58 -7.76
C ILE A 157 -12.57 -1.49 -8.83
N ASP A 158 -13.63 -1.56 -9.64
CA ASP A 158 -13.89 -0.56 -10.67
C ASP A 158 -14.28 0.80 -10.10
N VAL A 159 -14.98 0.85 -8.97
CA VAL A 159 -15.23 2.09 -8.20
C VAL A 159 -13.90 2.69 -7.74
N PHE A 160 -13.05 1.92 -7.08
CA PHE A 160 -11.77 2.42 -6.56
C PHE A 160 -10.83 2.84 -7.69
N LYS A 161 -10.83 2.13 -8.82
CA LYS A 161 -10.02 2.47 -9.99
C LYS A 161 -10.32 3.87 -10.52
N GLN A 162 -11.54 4.38 -10.37
CA GLN A 162 -11.85 5.76 -10.77
C GLN A 162 -11.00 6.79 -10.02
N VAL A 163 -10.60 6.49 -8.78
CA VAL A 163 -9.77 7.34 -7.93
C VAL A 163 -8.27 7.02 -8.11
N ILE A 164 -7.91 5.74 -8.07
CA ILE A 164 -6.51 5.31 -7.99
C ILE A 164 -5.85 5.02 -9.33
N THR A 165 -6.56 5.09 -10.47
CA THR A 165 -6.03 4.86 -11.83
C THR A 165 -6.17 6.07 -12.74
N ILE A 166 -5.34 6.14 -13.79
CA ILE A 166 -5.36 7.26 -14.73
C ILE A 166 -6.59 7.08 -15.61
N LEU A 167 -7.60 7.93 -15.40
CA LEU A 167 -8.74 7.98 -16.28
C LEU A 167 -8.38 8.67 -17.58
N ASP A 168 -8.84 8.08 -18.68
CA ASP A 168 -8.73 8.66 -20.02
C ASP A 168 -9.29 10.09 -20.01
N PRO A 169 -8.48 11.10 -20.38
CA PRO A 169 -8.94 12.50 -20.45
C PRO A 169 -10.20 12.68 -21.29
N ALA A 170 -10.42 11.84 -22.32
CA ALA A 170 -11.59 11.92 -23.17
C ALA A 170 -12.90 11.51 -22.47
N LYS A 171 -12.82 10.85 -21.31
CA LYS A 171 -13.97 10.41 -20.51
C LYS A 171 -14.29 11.35 -19.36
N ARG A 172 -13.55 12.46 -19.21
CA ARG A 172 -13.74 13.41 -18.12
C ARG A 172 -14.74 14.47 -18.54
N ASP A 173 -15.76 14.69 -17.70
CA ASP A 173 -16.68 15.81 -17.87
C ASP A 173 -15.94 17.14 -17.63
N GLY A 174 -16.27 18.15 -18.42
CA GLY A 174 -15.74 19.51 -18.27
C GLY A 174 -16.20 20.20 -16.97
N ILE A 175 -17.32 19.76 -16.36
CA ILE A 175 -17.91 20.41 -15.17
C ILE A 175 -16.94 20.39 -13.97
N VAL A 176 -16.19 19.31 -13.77
CA VAL A 176 -15.25 19.12 -12.64
C VAL A 176 -13.79 18.97 -13.11
N SER A 177 -13.45 19.58 -14.25
CA SER A 177 -12.13 19.46 -14.90
C SER A 177 -10.98 19.95 -14.02
N ASP A 178 -11.23 20.99 -13.21
CA ASP A 178 -10.27 21.50 -12.23
C ASP A 178 -9.99 20.49 -11.12
N ALA A 179 -11.03 19.87 -10.53
CA ALA A 179 -10.87 18.82 -9.52
C ALA A 179 -10.15 17.58 -10.08
N TRP A 180 -10.42 17.21 -11.34
CA TRP A 180 -9.65 16.16 -12.03
C TRP A 180 -8.18 16.52 -12.17
N THR A 181 -7.89 17.79 -12.48
CA THR A 181 -6.52 18.30 -12.60
C THR A 181 -5.79 18.27 -11.27
N THR A 182 -6.46 18.66 -10.18
CA THR A 182 -5.96 18.57 -8.80
C THR A 182 -5.62 17.13 -8.42
N LEU A 183 -6.50 16.17 -8.73
CA LEU A 183 -6.22 14.75 -8.47
C LEU A 183 -5.03 14.23 -9.28
N GLU A 184 -4.90 14.63 -10.54
CA GLU A 184 -3.86 14.15 -11.44
C GLU A 184 -2.48 14.75 -11.16
N LYS A 185 -2.42 16.04 -10.82
CA LYS A 185 -1.15 16.73 -10.55
C LYS A 185 -0.74 16.59 -9.08
N ASP A 186 -1.66 16.86 -8.18
CA ASP A 186 -1.35 17.02 -6.76
C ASP A 186 -1.71 15.78 -5.95
N GLY A 187 -2.39 14.80 -6.54
CA GLY A 187 -2.84 13.60 -5.83
C GLY A 187 -3.88 13.90 -4.75
N ILE A 188 -4.62 15.00 -4.89
CA ILE A 188 -5.65 15.43 -3.94
C ILE A 188 -7.03 15.17 -4.54
N LEU A 189 -7.81 14.35 -3.85
CA LEU A 189 -9.20 14.03 -4.17
C LEU A 189 -10.15 14.96 -3.40
N GLU A 190 -10.96 15.72 -4.12
CA GLU A 190 -11.95 16.61 -3.55
C GLU A 190 -13.33 15.93 -3.46
N ASP A 191 -14.10 16.19 -2.40
CA ASP A 191 -15.42 15.55 -2.20
C ASP A 191 -16.38 15.79 -3.38
N ARG A 192 -16.34 16.98 -4.02
CA ARG A 192 -17.15 17.27 -5.22
C ARG A 192 -16.83 16.34 -6.39
N LEU A 193 -15.58 15.89 -6.52
CA LEU A 193 -15.18 14.95 -7.55
C LEU A 193 -15.71 13.54 -7.24
N ILE A 194 -15.68 13.15 -5.96
CA ILE A 194 -16.27 11.88 -5.51
C ILE A 194 -17.77 11.86 -5.81
N GLN A 195 -18.49 12.94 -5.49
CA GLN A 195 -19.92 13.07 -5.78
C GLN A 195 -20.23 12.93 -7.27
N HIS A 196 -19.39 13.52 -8.13
CA HIS A 196 -19.55 13.41 -9.58
C HIS A 196 -19.23 11.99 -10.09
N MET A 197 -18.12 11.37 -9.64
CA MET A 197 -17.74 10.02 -10.06
C MET A 197 -18.78 8.97 -9.67
N TRP A 198 -19.38 9.13 -8.49
CA TRP A 198 -20.24 8.14 -7.85
C TRP A 198 -21.72 8.57 -7.81
N GLU A 199 -22.14 9.41 -8.74
CA GLU A 199 -23.52 9.94 -8.81
C GLU A 199 -24.58 8.83 -8.80
N GLY A 200 -24.28 7.67 -9.40
CA GLY A 200 -25.18 6.52 -9.46
C GLY A 200 -25.37 5.74 -8.16
N PHE A 201 -24.62 6.04 -7.09
CA PHE A 201 -24.68 5.34 -5.79
C PHE A 201 -24.22 6.24 -4.62
N LEU A 202 -24.62 7.51 -4.64
CA LEU A 202 -24.23 8.52 -3.64
C LEU A 202 -24.60 8.12 -2.21
N GLU A 203 -25.67 7.35 -2.01
CA GLU A 203 -26.10 6.85 -0.71
C GLU A 203 -25.04 5.94 -0.04
N LYS A 204 -24.11 5.39 -0.81
CA LYS A 204 -22.99 4.57 -0.33
C LYS A 204 -21.66 5.33 -0.29
N LYS A 205 -21.62 6.60 -0.69
CA LYS A 205 -20.38 7.40 -0.80
C LYS A 205 -19.55 7.34 0.49
N GLU A 206 -20.15 7.67 1.64
CA GLU A 206 -19.42 7.74 2.91
C GLU A 206 -18.85 6.37 3.32
N ALA A 207 -19.62 5.29 3.14
CA ALA A 207 -19.13 3.93 3.42
C ALA A 207 -18.00 3.51 2.47
N LEU A 208 -18.07 3.89 1.19
CA LEU A 208 -17.00 3.63 0.21
C LEU A 208 -15.73 4.43 0.51
N VAL A 209 -15.85 5.70 0.91
CA VAL A 209 -14.73 6.53 1.37
C VAL A 209 -14.09 5.91 2.62
N GLU A 210 -14.89 5.52 3.61
CA GLU A 210 -14.43 4.84 4.82
C GLU A 210 -13.68 3.54 4.47
N LEU A 211 -14.19 2.78 3.50
CA LEU A 211 -13.56 1.55 3.03
C LEU A 211 -12.22 1.81 2.33
N MET A 212 -12.14 2.83 1.47
CA MET A 212 -10.88 3.24 0.85
C MET A 212 -9.84 3.69 1.89
N ALA A 213 -10.28 4.42 2.92
CA ALA A 213 -9.43 4.83 4.03
C ALA A 213 -8.96 3.63 4.87
N LYS A 214 -9.83 2.65 5.10
CA LYS A 214 -9.51 1.38 5.78
C LYS A 214 -8.46 0.57 5.01
N PHE A 215 -8.47 0.65 3.67
CA PHE A 215 -7.46 0.01 2.81
C PHE A 215 -6.16 0.83 2.69
N ASP A 216 -6.07 1.95 3.40
CA ASP A 216 -4.96 2.90 3.36
C ASP A 216 -4.70 3.40 1.91
N LEU A 217 -5.74 3.48 1.08
CA LEU A 217 -5.68 3.99 -0.30
C LEU A 217 -5.83 5.50 -0.37
N ILE A 218 -6.55 6.08 0.61
CA ILE A 218 -6.72 7.51 0.80
C ILE A 218 -6.54 7.87 2.28
N CYS A 219 -6.25 9.13 2.57
CA CYS A 219 -6.29 9.68 3.93
C CYS A 219 -6.72 11.14 3.88
N GLU A 220 -7.47 11.59 4.89
CA GLU A 220 -7.98 12.96 4.94
C GLU A 220 -6.84 13.98 5.03
N VAL A 221 -6.97 15.10 4.30
CA VAL A 221 -6.03 16.21 4.35
C VAL A 221 -6.35 17.06 5.59
N PRO A 222 -5.39 17.34 6.49
CA PRO A 222 -5.63 18.19 7.66
C PRO A 222 -6.14 19.58 7.26
N VAL A 223 -7.11 20.09 8.03
CA VAL A 223 -7.86 21.32 7.75
C VAL A 223 -6.96 22.56 7.68
N GLU A 224 -5.87 22.57 8.43
CA GLU A 224 -4.93 23.68 8.55
C GLU A 224 -4.22 23.95 7.21
N ARG A 225 -3.98 22.92 6.39
CA ARG A 225 -3.43 23.09 5.03
C ARG A 225 -4.43 23.73 4.07
N LEU A 226 -5.71 23.41 4.23
CA LEU A 226 -6.76 23.94 3.37
C LEU A 226 -6.89 25.47 3.50
N GLN A 227 -6.48 26.02 4.66
CA GLN A 227 -6.49 27.46 4.92
C GLN A 227 -5.26 28.17 4.36
N GLN A 228 -4.09 27.52 4.31
CA GLN A 228 -2.87 28.09 3.70
C GLN A 228 -2.99 28.21 2.18
N ASP A 229 -3.52 27.20 1.49
CA ASP A 229 -3.71 27.25 0.03
C ASP A 229 -4.75 28.31 -0.40
N GLN A 230 -5.73 28.61 0.47
CA GLN A 230 -6.74 29.66 0.22
C GLN A 230 -6.18 31.07 0.40
N GLN A 231 -5.07 31.24 1.12
CA GLN A 231 -4.45 32.55 1.33
C GLN A 231 -3.55 32.97 0.15
N ASP A 232 -3.08 32.02 -0.66
CA ASP A 232 -2.25 32.25 -1.86
C ASP A 232 -3.07 32.41 -3.16
N ALA A 233 -4.39 32.16 -3.13
CA ALA A 233 -5.31 32.39 -4.23
C ALA A 233 -6.03 33.75 -4.08
N VAL A 234 -5.70 34.68 -4.98
CA VAL A 234 -6.17 36.08 -5.05
C VAL A 234 -7.65 36.27 -4.67
N ASP A 235 -7.86 37.24 -3.77
CA ASP A 235 -9.11 37.84 -3.31
C ASP A 235 -10.25 37.78 -4.34
N THR A 236 -11.25 36.92 -4.09
CA THR A 236 -12.61 37.15 -4.57
C THR A 236 -13.55 36.92 -3.40
N GLU A 237 -13.78 38.00 -2.66
CA GLU A 237 -14.79 38.09 -1.60
C GLU A 237 -16.19 37.90 -2.20
N VAL A 238 -16.76 36.71 -2.08
CA VAL A 238 -18.21 36.54 -1.95
C VAL A 238 -18.46 35.56 -0.81
N SER A 239 -18.54 36.12 0.39
CA SER A 239 -18.99 35.46 1.60
C SER A 239 -20.45 35.03 1.46
N ASN A 240 -20.70 33.73 1.36
CA ASN A 240 -21.99 33.12 1.70
C ASN A 240 -21.81 32.26 2.96
N GLU A 241 -22.37 32.75 4.08
CA GLU A 241 -22.29 32.12 5.41
C GLU A 241 -23.08 30.78 5.52
N ALA A 242 -23.63 30.29 4.41
CA ALA A 242 -24.34 29.01 4.31
C ALA A 242 -23.52 27.89 3.63
N GLU A 243 -22.30 28.16 3.16
CA GLU A 243 -21.48 27.24 2.35
C GLU A 243 -20.16 26.83 3.02
N LYS A 244 -20.02 27.03 4.34
CA LYS A 244 -18.94 26.43 5.16
C LYS A 244 -19.19 24.94 5.46
N VAL A 245 -19.73 24.18 4.50
CA VAL A 245 -19.49 22.74 4.51
C VAL A 245 -18.03 22.60 4.11
N LEU A 246 -17.16 22.33 5.08
CA LEU A 246 -15.75 22.02 4.80
C LEU A 246 -15.74 20.92 3.72
N GLN A 247 -15.43 21.27 2.48
CA GLN A 247 -15.34 20.27 1.41
C GLN A 247 -14.14 19.40 1.74
N LYS A 248 -14.41 18.19 2.24
CA LYS A 248 -13.38 17.23 2.62
C LYS A 248 -12.46 17.00 1.43
N ARG A 249 -11.16 16.97 1.70
CA ARG A 249 -10.13 16.60 0.72
C ARG A 249 -9.35 15.42 1.25
N TYR A 250 -8.91 14.56 0.35
CA TYR A 250 -8.17 13.36 0.68
C TYR A 250 -6.89 13.31 -0.15
N TYR A 251 -5.76 12.97 0.48
CA TYR A 251 -4.61 12.51 -0.26
C TYR A 251 -4.92 11.15 -0.87
N VAL A 252 -4.50 10.96 -2.12
CA VAL A 252 -4.44 9.67 -2.80
C VAL A 252 -2.95 9.37 -3.05
N PRO A 253 -2.25 8.69 -2.14
CA PRO A 253 -0.79 8.58 -2.21
C PRO A 253 -0.26 8.00 -3.54
N SER A 254 -1.02 7.09 -4.17
CA SER A 254 -0.70 6.52 -5.49
C SER A 254 -0.88 7.48 -6.68
N ARG A 255 -1.28 8.72 -6.43
CA ARG A 255 -1.50 9.79 -7.43
C ARG A 255 -0.56 10.97 -7.23
N LEU A 256 0.25 10.99 -6.19
CA LEU A 256 1.20 12.08 -5.94
C LEU A 256 2.26 12.11 -7.03
N THR A 257 2.37 13.24 -7.75
CA THR A 257 3.38 13.43 -8.80
C THR A 257 4.43 14.48 -8.44
N SER A 258 4.08 15.42 -7.56
CA SER A 258 4.98 16.51 -7.14
C SER A 258 6.25 15.98 -6.48
N PRO A 259 7.44 16.33 -6.97
CA PRO A 259 8.69 15.92 -6.35
C PRO A 259 8.94 16.68 -5.04
N CYS A 260 9.67 16.06 -4.11
CA CYS A 260 10.14 16.75 -2.92
C CYS A 260 11.07 17.93 -3.30
N PRO A 261 10.79 19.16 -2.86
CA PRO A 261 11.59 20.34 -3.22
C PRO A 261 13.06 20.20 -2.75
N PRO A 262 14.06 20.62 -3.57
CA PRO A 262 15.46 20.60 -3.15
C PRO A 262 15.73 21.40 -1.88
N LYS A 263 14.91 22.42 -1.61
CA LYS A 263 14.99 23.25 -0.40
C LYS A 263 14.75 22.44 0.87
N GLU A 264 13.89 21.42 0.86
CA GLU A 264 13.69 20.56 2.04
C GLU A 264 14.96 19.77 2.34
N LYS A 265 15.58 19.18 1.31
CA LYS A 265 16.83 18.42 1.47
C LYS A 265 18.01 19.34 1.85
N ALA A 266 18.03 20.59 1.38
CA ALA A 266 19.10 21.55 1.66
C ALA A 266 19.15 22.03 3.12
N GLN A 267 18.06 21.88 3.88
CA GLN A 267 18.02 22.22 5.30
C GLN A 267 18.74 21.18 6.17
N ILE A 268 18.98 19.99 5.64
CA ILE A 268 19.57 18.86 6.37
C ILE A 268 21.08 19.05 6.44
N LYS A 269 21.56 19.57 7.57
CA LYS A 269 23.01 19.75 7.84
C LYS A 269 23.61 18.60 8.65
N SER A 270 22.85 18.07 9.61
CA SER A 270 23.25 16.98 10.50
C SER A 270 22.05 16.07 10.71
N SER A 271 22.22 14.78 10.41
CA SER A 271 21.13 13.82 10.44
C SER A 271 21.57 12.46 11.00
N THR A 272 20.59 11.68 11.40
CA THR A 272 20.72 10.24 11.60
C THR A 272 19.92 9.53 10.52
N ASP A 273 20.63 8.76 9.69
CA ASP A 273 20.06 8.07 8.55
C ASP A 273 19.84 6.58 8.86
N LEU A 274 18.65 6.08 8.52
CA LEU A 274 18.21 4.69 8.62
C LEU A 274 17.80 4.20 7.23
N TYR A 275 18.02 2.93 6.94
CA TYR A 275 17.65 2.30 5.68
C TYR A 275 16.84 1.04 5.95
N VAL A 276 15.67 0.94 5.34
CA VAL A 276 14.82 -0.25 5.39
C VAL A 276 14.94 -0.96 4.05
N ASP A 277 15.69 -2.06 4.02
CA ASP A 277 15.99 -2.83 2.80
C ASP A 277 15.02 -4.00 2.64
N PHE A 278 14.29 -4.03 1.53
CA PHE A 278 13.29 -5.06 1.21
C PHE A 278 13.86 -6.20 0.35
N ARG A 279 15.19 -6.39 0.36
CA ARG A 279 15.87 -7.53 -0.26
C ARG A 279 15.57 -7.68 -1.76
N GLY A 280 15.44 -6.55 -2.44
CA GLY A 280 15.21 -6.48 -3.88
C GLY A 280 13.75 -6.35 -4.33
N PHE A 281 12.77 -6.35 -3.41
CA PHE A 281 11.37 -6.14 -3.78
C PHE A 281 10.59 -5.27 -2.79
N LEU A 282 10.36 -4.01 -3.17
CA LEU A 282 9.50 -3.06 -2.46
C LEU A 282 8.33 -2.64 -3.36
N PRO A 283 7.09 -3.10 -3.11
CA PRO A 283 5.93 -2.64 -3.86
C PRO A 283 5.61 -1.18 -3.57
N ASP A 284 5.33 -0.38 -4.61
CA ASP A 284 4.87 1.00 -4.46
C ASP A 284 3.62 1.08 -3.56
N GLY A 285 2.70 0.12 -3.70
CA GLY A 285 1.49 0.03 -2.88
C GLY A 285 1.75 -0.18 -1.38
N LEU A 286 2.92 -0.70 -0.98
CA LEU A 286 3.28 -0.78 0.44
C LEU A 286 3.71 0.60 0.96
N PHE A 287 4.49 1.33 0.16
CA PHE A 287 4.90 2.69 0.49
C PHE A 287 3.72 3.67 0.52
N HIS A 288 2.81 3.60 -0.46
CA HIS A 288 1.59 4.43 -0.47
C HIS A 288 0.76 4.27 0.82
N ARG A 289 0.64 3.04 1.35
CA ARG A 289 -0.05 2.80 2.62
C ARG A 289 0.72 3.35 3.82
N LEU A 290 2.05 3.26 3.79
CA LEU A 290 2.89 3.92 4.80
C LEU A 290 2.67 5.44 4.81
N MET A 291 2.50 6.07 3.64
CA MET A 291 2.17 7.50 3.55
C MET A 291 0.83 7.83 4.22
N ALA A 292 -0.22 7.05 3.93
CA ALA A 292 -1.53 7.23 4.58
C ALA A 292 -1.45 7.04 6.10
N ARG A 293 -0.72 6.02 6.56
CA ARG A 293 -0.48 5.75 7.99
C ARG A 293 0.33 6.86 8.67
N ALA A 294 1.25 7.51 7.97
CA ALA A 294 2.01 8.63 8.51
C ALA A 294 1.12 9.85 8.79
N VAL A 295 0.20 10.18 7.86
CA VAL A 295 -0.79 11.24 8.08
C VAL A 295 -1.66 10.93 9.30
N ARG A 296 -2.17 9.69 9.40
CA ARG A 296 -2.98 9.24 10.54
C ARG A 296 -2.20 9.31 11.86
N TRP A 297 -0.95 8.82 11.86
CA TRP A 297 -0.08 8.81 13.04
C TRP A 297 0.17 10.20 13.61
N MET A 298 0.36 11.21 12.76
CA MET A 298 0.50 12.60 13.20
C MET A 298 -0.84 13.21 13.64
N GLY A 299 -1.93 12.90 12.92
CA GLY A 299 -3.27 13.40 13.26
C GLY A 299 -3.78 12.88 14.62
N GLU A 300 -3.51 11.62 14.97
CA GLU A 300 -3.87 11.02 16.27
C GLU A 300 -3.16 11.68 17.47
N ARG A 301 -2.15 12.52 17.21
CA ARG A 301 -1.31 13.18 18.23
C ARG A 301 -1.46 14.69 18.23
N ASP A 302 -2.44 15.23 17.49
CA ASP A 302 -2.61 16.66 17.25
C ASP A 302 -1.28 17.32 16.78
N GLY A 303 -0.49 16.58 15.99
CA GLY A 303 0.79 17.05 15.49
C GLY A 303 0.66 17.88 14.21
N GLU A 304 1.77 18.46 13.77
CA GLU A 304 1.78 19.28 12.55
C GLU A 304 1.40 18.47 11.30
N PRO A 305 0.68 19.07 10.33
CA PRO A 305 0.25 18.39 9.11
C PRO A 305 1.41 17.79 8.31
N VAL A 306 1.33 16.49 8.01
CA VAL A 306 2.32 15.78 7.19
C VAL A 306 2.30 16.26 5.73
N THR A 307 3.47 16.54 5.15
CA THR A 307 3.59 16.84 3.71
C THR A 307 3.92 15.57 2.95
N LEU A 308 3.09 15.24 1.97
CA LEU A 308 3.30 14.12 1.08
C LEU A 308 3.76 14.59 -0.30
N PHE A 309 4.78 13.94 -0.84
CA PHE A 309 5.27 14.12 -2.20
C PHE A 309 5.38 12.77 -2.90
N HIS A 310 5.60 12.78 -4.21
CA HIS A 310 5.93 11.55 -4.94
C HIS A 310 7.14 10.86 -4.29
N ARG A 311 6.92 9.66 -3.75
CA ARG A 311 7.93 8.83 -3.06
C ARG A 311 8.56 9.46 -1.82
N HIS A 312 7.99 10.52 -1.25
CA HIS A 312 8.51 11.12 -0.02
C HIS A 312 7.40 11.47 0.98
N ILE A 313 7.73 11.33 2.27
CA ILE A 313 6.95 11.80 3.40
C ILE A 313 7.84 12.77 4.17
N SER A 314 7.35 13.98 4.43
CA SER A 314 8.01 15.00 5.24
C SER A 314 7.11 15.32 6.42
N LEU A 315 7.61 15.13 7.63
CA LEU A 315 6.85 15.34 8.86
C LEU A 315 7.71 15.98 9.95
N MET A 316 7.06 16.74 10.82
CA MET A 316 7.65 17.28 12.03
C MET A 316 7.35 16.32 13.18
N VAL A 317 8.38 15.63 13.68
CA VAL A 317 8.25 14.60 14.72
C VAL A 317 7.82 15.24 16.04
N ASP A 318 8.45 16.36 16.36
CA ASP A 318 8.14 17.24 17.48
C ASP A 318 8.50 18.68 17.09
N GLY A 319 8.25 19.67 17.96
CA GLY A 319 8.47 21.09 17.64
C GLY A 319 9.90 21.50 17.21
N VAL A 320 10.88 20.59 17.20
CA VAL A 320 12.24 20.86 16.71
C VAL A 320 12.80 19.79 15.75
N HIS A 321 12.36 18.54 15.83
CA HIS A 321 12.86 17.43 15.02
C HIS A 321 11.98 17.15 13.81
N HIS A 322 12.62 16.90 12.67
CA HIS A 322 11.96 16.62 11.40
C HIS A 322 12.40 15.25 10.88
N ALA A 323 11.53 14.60 10.12
CA ALA A 323 11.81 13.34 9.44
C ALA A 323 11.44 13.44 7.96
N LEU A 324 12.38 13.04 7.10
CA LEU A 324 12.18 12.83 5.67
C LEU A 324 12.32 11.35 5.35
N ILE A 325 11.25 10.74 4.88
CA ILE A 325 11.18 9.33 4.51
C ILE A 325 11.06 9.25 2.98
N GLU A 326 12.01 8.59 2.32
CA GLU A 326 12.14 8.54 0.87
C GLU A 326 12.14 7.08 0.39
N MET A 327 11.27 6.74 -0.55
CA MET A 327 11.34 5.48 -1.28
C MET A 327 12.39 5.59 -2.40
N LEU A 328 13.58 5.02 -2.18
CA LEU A 328 14.68 5.00 -3.15
C LEU A 328 14.28 4.23 -4.41
N THR A 329 15.06 4.36 -5.48
CA THR A 329 14.74 3.80 -6.81
C THR A 329 14.34 2.31 -6.76
N PRO A 330 13.49 1.82 -7.69
CA PRO A 330 13.04 0.42 -7.68
C PRO A 330 14.16 -0.62 -7.61
N CYS A 331 15.33 -0.32 -8.21
CA CYS A 331 16.49 -1.21 -8.18
C CYS A 331 17.12 -1.36 -6.78
N GLU A 332 16.96 -0.35 -5.90
CA GLU A 332 17.45 -0.42 -4.53
C GLU A 332 16.47 -1.09 -3.58
N ALA A 333 15.17 -1.12 -3.90
CA ALA A 333 14.10 -1.67 -3.06
C ALA A 333 14.25 -1.28 -1.58
N THR A 334 14.57 -0.01 -1.33
CA THR A 334 14.94 0.49 0.00
C THR A 334 14.14 1.76 0.32
N ILE A 335 13.68 1.89 1.57
CA ILE A 335 13.20 3.17 2.12
C ILE A 335 14.35 3.80 2.91
N LYS A 336 14.71 5.03 2.59
CA LYS A 336 15.64 5.84 3.37
C LYS A 336 14.87 6.74 4.32
N VAL A 337 15.23 6.72 5.60
CA VAL A 337 14.64 7.59 6.62
C VAL A 337 15.75 8.49 7.15
N ILE A 338 15.49 9.81 7.15
CA ILE A 338 16.44 10.83 7.58
C ILE A 338 15.78 11.62 8.69
N VAL A 339 16.34 11.54 9.89
CA VAL A 339 15.87 12.35 11.03
C VAL A 339 16.89 13.45 11.28
N TYR A 340 16.43 14.68 11.46
CA TYR A 340 17.30 15.85 11.64
C TYR A 340 16.64 16.91 12.53
N GLN A 341 17.43 17.86 13.02
CA GLN A 341 16.92 19.00 13.76
C GLN A 341 16.73 20.19 12.81
N GLY A 342 15.53 20.80 12.83
CA GLY A 342 15.21 21.98 12.03
C GLY A 342 15.85 23.26 12.57
N ALA A 343 15.92 24.31 11.75
CA ALA A 343 16.39 25.62 12.21
C ALA A 343 15.29 26.31 13.05
N VAL A 344 15.62 26.75 14.27
CA VAL A 344 14.69 27.48 15.14
C VAL A 344 14.67 28.95 14.74
N ALA A 345 13.51 29.46 14.32
CA ALA A 345 13.35 30.89 14.01
C ALA A 345 13.42 31.73 15.31
N GLY A 346 14.29 32.74 15.35
CA GLY A 346 14.35 33.72 16.44
C GLY A 346 15.49 33.57 17.46
N SER A 347 16.39 32.59 17.32
CA SER A 347 17.62 32.60 18.12
C SER A 347 18.62 33.60 17.54
N HIS A 348 18.85 34.72 18.22
CA HIS A 348 19.91 35.70 17.91
C HIS A 348 21.34 35.18 18.16
N HIS A 349 21.49 33.89 18.40
CA HIS A 349 22.77 33.21 18.32
C HIS A 349 22.81 32.49 16.98
N ASP A 350 23.95 32.53 16.28
CA ASP A 350 24.35 31.55 15.27
C ASP A 350 24.40 30.15 15.91
N GLY A 351 23.26 29.67 16.36
CA GLY A 351 23.05 28.49 17.19
C GLY A 351 23.15 27.26 16.34
N ASP A 352 24.38 26.87 16.06
CA ASP A 352 24.86 25.55 15.66
C ASP A 352 23.80 24.57 15.13
N SER A 353 23.27 24.87 13.94
CA SER A 353 22.41 23.98 13.13
C SER A 353 23.10 22.67 12.68
N HIS A 354 24.24 22.30 13.29
CA HIS A 354 24.96 21.06 13.08
C HIS A 354 24.71 20.01 14.18
N LYS A 355 23.87 20.31 15.18
CA LYS A 355 23.55 19.34 16.22
C LYS A 355 22.79 18.14 15.63
N PRO A 356 23.21 16.91 15.94
CA PRO A 356 22.46 15.72 15.52
C PRO A 356 21.10 15.68 16.22
N PRO A 357 20.10 15.01 15.63
CA PRO A 357 18.79 14.86 16.25
C PRO A 357 18.88 14.12 17.58
N ALA A 358 17.93 14.36 18.49
CA ALA A 358 17.81 13.62 19.73
C ALA A 358 17.60 12.12 19.45
N PRO A 359 18.32 11.22 20.14
CA PRO A 359 18.09 9.78 20.05
C PRO A 359 16.65 9.32 20.23
N SER A 360 15.88 10.01 21.09
CA SER A 360 14.46 9.72 21.32
C SER A 360 13.62 9.94 20.07
N ALA A 361 13.82 11.06 19.37
CA ALA A 361 13.12 11.36 18.11
C ALA A 361 13.49 10.36 17.00
N VAL A 362 14.76 9.95 16.92
CA VAL A 362 15.21 8.91 15.97
C VAL A 362 14.53 7.58 16.27
N LYS A 363 14.47 7.19 17.55
CA LYS A 363 13.81 5.96 18.00
C LYS A 363 12.33 5.99 17.65
N GLU A 364 11.66 7.08 17.94
CA GLU A 364 10.23 7.25 17.70
C GLU A 364 9.85 7.09 16.22
N VAL A 365 10.60 7.73 15.31
CA VAL A 365 10.39 7.56 13.87
C VAL A 365 10.69 6.11 13.45
N MET A 366 11.74 5.50 13.97
CA MET A 366 12.08 4.11 13.68
C MET A 366 10.99 3.14 14.16
N ASP A 367 10.46 3.35 15.37
CA ASP A 367 9.38 2.56 15.95
C ASP A 367 8.10 2.72 15.13
N PHE A 368 7.74 3.95 14.72
CA PHE A 368 6.64 4.20 13.79
C PHE A 368 6.81 3.43 12.48
N ILE A 369 7.97 3.52 11.83
CA ILE A 369 8.23 2.85 10.54
C ILE A 369 8.13 1.34 10.69
N THR A 370 8.81 0.76 11.68
CA THR A 370 8.88 -0.70 11.87
C THR A 370 7.52 -1.27 12.25
N GLN A 371 6.83 -0.71 13.24
CA GLN A 371 5.49 -1.15 13.65
C GLN A 371 4.47 -1.00 12.50
N THR A 372 4.53 0.10 11.75
CA THR A 372 3.64 0.31 10.60
C THR A 372 3.91 -0.71 9.50
N LEU A 373 5.18 -0.93 9.14
CA LEU A 373 5.54 -1.92 8.12
C LEU A 373 5.19 -3.34 8.55
N ASP A 374 5.43 -3.71 9.81
CA ASP A 374 5.06 -5.03 10.34
C ASP A 374 3.56 -5.27 10.24
N SER A 375 2.74 -4.28 10.64
CA SER A 375 1.28 -4.32 10.49
C SER A 375 0.86 -4.45 9.03
N LEU A 376 1.43 -3.63 8.14
CA LEU A 376 1.09 -3.65 6.71
C LEU A 376 1.50 -4.96 6.03
N ILE A 377 2.68 -5.50 6.34
CA ILE A 377 3.17 -6.77 5.81
C ILE A 377 2.30 -7.92 6.30
N GLN A 378 1.93 -7.92 7.59
CA GLN A 378 1.04 -8.94 8.14
C GLN A 378 -0.33 -8.93 7.45
N GLN A 379 -0.87 -7.75 7.15
CA GLN A 379 -2.18 -7.59 6.52
C GLN A 379 -2.16 -7.87 5.01
N TRP A 380 -1.19 -7.33 4.28
CA TRP A 380 -1.26 -7.23 2.82
C TRP A 380 -0.17 -8.00 2.07
N ALA A 381 0.93 -8.37 2.73
CA ALA A 381 2.13 -8.82 2.03
C ALA A 381 3.00 -9.78 2.85
N ARG A 382 2.41 -10.84 3.42
CA ARG A 382 3.04 -11.75 4.41
C ARG A 382 4.38 -12.36 3.99
N MET A 383 4.67 -12.40 2.69
CA MET A 383 5.92 -12.93 2.13
C MET A 383 7.06 -11.91 2.04
N ILE A 384 6.75 -10.61 2.19
CA ILE A 384 7.75 -9.55 2.18
C ILE A 384 8.55 -9.58 3.47
N LYS A 385 9.87 -9.47 3.33
CA LYS A 385 10.81 -9.36 4.44
C LYS A 385 11.64 -8.11 4.24
N TYR A 386 11.96 -7.45 5.34
CA TYR A 386 12.86 -6.31 5.33
C TYR A 386 13.92 -6.43 6.42
N ASP A 387 15.02 -5.70 6.25
CA ASP A 387 16.03 -5.51 7.27
C ASP A 387 16.28 -4.03 7.51
N VAL A 388 16.48 -3.67 8.77
CA VAL A 388 16.82 -2.31 9.20
C VAL A 388 18.34 -2.16 9.23
N LEU A 389 18.86 -1.20 8.47
CA LEU A 389 20.28 -0.99 8.21
C LEU A 389 20.71 0.45 8.54
N PHE A 390 21.99 0.61 8.86
CA PHE A 390 22.65 1.91 9.02
C PHE A 390 23.97 1.94 8.22
N LEU A 391 24.50 3.13 7.94
CA LEU A 391 25.80 3.27 7.30
C LEU A 391 26.94 3.20 8.31
N CYS A 392 27.94 2.38 8.02
CA CYS A 392 29.17 2.36 8.79
C CYS A 392 29.86 3.75 8.76
N PRO A 393 30.18 4.37 9.91
CA PRO A 393 30.79 5.71 9.94
C PRO A 393 32.16 5.79 9.25
N SER A 394 32.88 4.67 9.10
CA SER A 394 34.24 4.66 8.57
C SER A 394 34.33 4.30 7.09
N CYS A 395 33.38 3.54 6.53
CA CYS A 395 33.46 3.10 5.14
C CYS A 395 32.13 3.14 4.38
N SER A 396 31.08 3.73 4.96
CA SER A 396 29.77 3.93 4.34
C SER A 396 29.10 2.66 3.81
N LYS A 397 29.47 1.48 4.31
CA LYS A 397 28.80 0.22 3.97
C LYS A 397 27.56 0.07 4.85
N LYS A 398 26.44 -0.36 4.25
CA LYS A 398 25.22 -0.71 4.97
C LYS A 398 25.49 -1.89 5.93
N LYS A 399 25.01 -1.80 7.17
CA LYS A 399 25.14 -2.80 8.22
C LYS A 399 23.82 -2.99 8.94
N MET A 400 23.51 -4.22 9.35
CA MET A 400 22.26 -4.52 10.02
C MET A 400 22.27 -3.90 11.42
N LEU A 401 21.23 -3.15 11.73
CA LEU A 401 21.10 -2.50 13.03
C LEU A 401 21.00 -3.53 14.16
N LYS A 402 20.32 -4.65 13.91
CA LYS A 402 20.19 -5.77 14.87
C LYS A 402 21.53 -6.41 15.26
N ASP A 403 22.55 -6.33 14.39
CA ASP A 403 23.88 -6.89 14.71
C ASP A 403 24.61 -6.09 15.78
N CYS A 404 24.25 -4.82 15.99
CA CYS A 404 24.80 -3.99 17.07
C CYS A 404 24.47 -4.54 18.47
N PHE A 405 23.46 -5.40 18.60
CA PHE A 405 23.09 -6.01 19.89
C PHE A 405 23.89 -7.27 20.23
N LYS A 406 24.62 -7.85 19.27
CA LYS A 406 25.37 -9.10 19.48
C LYS A 406 26.67 -8.92 20.27
N GLY A 407 27.11 -7.69 20.50
CA GLY A 407 28.31 -7.40 21.28
C GLY A 407 28.68 -5.92 21.28
N MET A 408 29.76 -5.56 21.99
CA MET A 408 30.25 -4.17 22.13
C MET A 408 30.95 -3.64 20.87
N SER A 409 31.28 -4.51 19.92
CA SER A 409 31.88 -4.13 18.64
C SER A 409 31.36 -4.99 17.49
N LEU A 410 31.17 -4.37 16.33
CA LEU A 410 30.71 -5.03 15.11
C LEU A 410 31.79 -4.95 14.03
N LYS A 411 32.23 -6.09 13.51
CA LYS A 411 33.26 -6.14 12.47
C LYS A 411 32.73 -5.63 11.13
N CYS A 412 33.43 -4.67 10.53
CA CYS A 412 33.14 -4.12 9.21
C CYS A 412 34.40 -4.13 8.33
N GLY A 413 34.64 -5.25 7.66
CA GLY A 413 35.87 -5.42 6.87
C GLY A 413 37.11 -5.39 7.76
N LEU A 414 37.90 -4.32 7.65
CA LEU A 414 39.17 -4.12 8.35
C LEU A 414 39.08 -3.27 9.63
N HIS A 415 37.89 -2.73 9.97
CA HIS A 415 37.69 -1.96 11.20
C HIS A 415 36.49 -2.48 11.99
N ASN A 416 36.41 -2.08 13.26
CA ASN A 416 35.30 -2.41 14.14
C ASN A 416 34.47 -1.16 14.42
N ILE A 417 33.15 -1.32 14.40
CA ILE A 417 32.19 -0.28 14.76
C ILE A 417 31.92 -0.42 16.25
N ASN A 418 32.08 0.66 17.01
CA ASN A 418 31.63 0.73 18.40
C ASN A 418 30.09 0.72 18.43
N THR A 419 29.49 -0.35 18.94
CA THR A 419 28.04 -0.54 18.88
C THR A 419 27.31 0.36 19.88
N ALA A 420 27.93 0.76 20.99
CA ALA A 420 27.32 1.65 21.98
C ALA A 420 26.98 3.02 21.38
N ALA A 421 27.87 3.58 20.55
CA ALA A 421 27.63 4.84 19.86
C ALA A 421 26.47 4.74 18.85
N ILE A 422 26.32 3.58 18.18
CA ILE A 422 25.21 3.35 17.25
C ILE A 422 23.90 3.17 18.02
N LYS A 423 23.87 2.33 19.05
CA LYS A 423 22.70 2.13 19.92
C LYS A 423 22.21 3.46 20.49
N TYR A 424 23.13 4.28 21.00
CA TYR A 424 22.80 5.62 21.49
C TYR A 424 22.15 6.49 20.41
N LYS A 425 22.69 6.56 19.18
CA LYS A 425 22.12 7.38 18.10
C LYS A 425 20.68 7.00 17.72
N PHE A 426 20.35 5.72 17.83
CA PHE A 426 19.02 5.18 17.51
C PHE A 426 18.11 5.05 18.76
N GLY A 427 18.49 5.65 19.89
CA GLY A 427 17.72 5.63 21.14
C GLY A 427 17.47 4.23 21.69
N MET A 428 18.43 3.33 21.54
CA MET A 428 18.33 1.95 22.03
C MET A 428 19.15 1.79 23.32
N SER A 429 18.52 1.36 24.41
CA SER A 429 19.17 1.05 25.69
C SER A 429 19.87 -0.32 25.64
N GLU A 430 20.87 -0.55 26.50
CA GLU A 430 21.55 -1.85 26.61
C GLU A 430 20.73 -2.92 27.33
N GLU A 431 19.67 -2.53 28.03
CA GLU A 431 18.75 -3.43 28.74
C GLU A 431 17.48 -3.63 27.92
N GLY A 432 17.32 -4.83 27.35
CA GLY A 432 16.12 -5.19 26.58
C GLY A 432 16.33 -6.26 25.52
N VAL A 433 17.00 -7.37 25.85
CA VAL A 433 16.97 -8.59 25.03
C VAL A 433 16.70 -9.77 25.96
N GLU A 434 15.44 -9.97 26.31
CA GLU A 434 14.97 -11.33 26.58
C GLU A 434 14.60 -11.97 25.24
N SER A 435 15.13 -13.18 25.09
CA SER A 435 14.97 -14.11 23.99
C SER A 435 13.51 -14.39 23.63
N GLY A 436 13.05 -13.82 22.51
CA GLY A 436 11.94 -14.37 21.73
C GLY A 436 12.45 -15.48 20.81
N ASN A 437 12.83 -16.63 21.39
CA ASN A 437 13.13 -17.84 20.64
C ASN A 437 11.82 -18.43 20.11
N GLU A 438 11.82 -18.76 18.81
CA GLU A 438 11.07 -19.85 18.18
C GLU A 438 9.75 -20.28 18.83
N ARG A 439 8.63 -19.85 18.25
CA ARG A 439 7.40 -20.64 18.15
C ARG A 439 6.50 -20.00 17.11
N PHE A 440 6.43 -20.61 15.94
CA PHE A 440 5.20 -21.00 15.25
C PHE A 440 5.66 -21.84 14.06
N SER A 441 5.62 -23.16 14.28
CA SER A 441 5.49 -24.15 13.21
C SER A 441 4.09 -24.09 12.63
#